data_AF-A0A7Y3YQ51-F1
#
_entry.id   AF-A0A7Y3YQ51-F1
#
_cell.length_a   1.000
_cell.length_b   1.000
_cell.length_c   1.000
_cell.angle_alpha   90.00
_cell.angle_beta   90.00
_cell.angle_gamma   90.00
#
_symmetry.space_group_name_H-M   'P 1'
#
loop_
_entity.id
_entity.type
_entity.pdbx_description
1 polymer ?
#
loop_
_entity_poly.entity_id
_entity_poly.type
_entity_poly.pdbx_seq_one_letter_code
_entity_poly.pdbx_strand_id
1 'polypeptide(L)'
;MNKPLSLLLATSALFSAPLLADTDKQETIKKIQSQVSSWIDIQVAPQSSIIQKMVFDCEFYSATPYIKSPDGSESSSGSYRFYSQKGVLGTVTEPFTTQPLPELTMCLKEDFTLANQDQAQLLFEAIETVYPNHSMFDENFPKQIIKKPNGWHFIDGEMFDDKKGYIIETTPEGKVTKIIRSLNL
;
A
#
# COMPACT_ATOMS: atom_id res chain seq x y z
N MET A 1 91.34 -9.31 28.83
CA MET A 1 91.13 -7.94 28.32
C MET A 1 89.90 -7.97 27.41
N ASN A 2 88.70 -7.61 27.91
CA ASN A 2 88.07 -6.27 27.85
C ASN A 2 87.88 -5.81 26.40
N LYS A 3 86.66 -5.64 25.83
CA LYS A 3 85.46 -4.92 26.33
C LYS A 3 84.16 -5.34 25.57
N PRO A 4 82.97 -4.92 26.06
CA PRO A 4 81.65 -5.41 25.67
C PRO A 4 80.95 -4.51 24.65
N LEU A 5 79.89 -5.01 23.99
CA LEU A 5 78.86 -4.13 23.42
C LEU A 5 77.48 -4.79 23.46
N SER A 6 76.57 -4.08 24.12
CA SER A 6 75.15 -4.37 24.34
C SER A 6 74.35 -4.13 23.05
N LEU A 7 73.38 -4.97 22.72
CA LEU A 7 72.29 -4.56 21.82
C LEU A 7 70.99 -5.35 22.07
N LEU A 8 70.14 -4.70 22.87
CA LEU A 8 68.70 -4.49 22.70
C LEU A 8 67.82 -5.70 22.35
N LEU A 9 67.02 -6.13 23.34
CA LEU A 9 65.72 -6.74 23.12
C LEU A 9 64.83 -5.74 22.36
N ALA A 10 64.42 -6.09 21.14
CA ALA A 10 63.27 -5.48 20.50
C ALA A 10 62.04 -6.38 20.77
N THR A 11 61.39 -6.16 21.91
CA THR A 11 59.98 -6.55 22.08
C THR A 11 59.14 -5.61 21.23
N SER A 12 58.76 -6.03 20.03
CA SER A 12 57.69 -5.38 19.28
C SER A 12 56.36 -5.69 19.97
N ALA A 13 55.93 -4.74 20.80
CA ALA A 13 54.55 -4.67 21.25
C ALA A 13 53.62 -4.51 20.03
N LEU A 14 52.53 -5.27 20.11
CA LEU A 14 51.24 -5.21 19.40
C LEU A 14 50.89 -3.85 18.75
N PHE A 15 50.05 -3.85 17.71
CA PHE A 15 48.67 -3.32 17.82
C PHE A 15 47.94 -3.23 16.47
N SER A 16 46.78 -3.91 16.44
CA SER A 16 45.52 -3.55 15.77
C SER A 16 45.50 -3.28 14.25
N ALA A 17 45.32 -4.33 13.45
CA ALA A 17 44.81 -4.24 12.08
C ALA A 17 43.36 -4.73 11.82
N PRO A 18 42.47 -5.04 12.79
CA PRO A 18 41.10 -5.41 12.44
C PRO A 18 40.13 -4.21 12.28
N LEU A 19 40.45 -3.02 12.82
CA LEU A 19 39.53 -1.87 12.84
C LEU A 19 39.46 -1.09 11.51
N LEU A 20 40.55 -1.02 10.74
CA LEU A 20 40.60 -0.24 9.49
C LEU A 20 39.90 -0.95 8.32
N ALA A 21 40.03 -2.28 8.21
CA ALA A 21 39.38 -3.07 7.16
C ALA A 21 37.85 -3.14 7.32
N ASP A 22 37.36 -3.17 8.56
CA ASP A 22 35.92 -3.12 8.84
C ASP A 22 35.33 -1.73 8.53
N THR A 23 36.10 -0.67 8.76
CA THR A 23 35.70 0.71 8.42
C THR A 23 35.56 0.91 6.90
N ASP A 24 36.52 0.42 6.11
CA ASP A 24 36.48 0.52 4.63
C ASP A 24 35.31 -0.27 4.01
N LYS A 25 35.02 -1.45 4.57
CA LYS A 25 33.84 -2.24 4.18
C LYS A 25 32.53 -1.51 4.48
N GLN A 26 32.39 -0.91 5.66
CA GLN A 26 31.18 -0.15 6.02
C GLN A 26 31.01 1.11 5.17
N GLU A 27 32.12 1.78 4.82
CA GLU A 27 32.09 2.93 3.92
C GLU A 27 31.64 2.51 2.51
N THR A 28 32.15 1.39 2.01
CA THR A 28 31.75 0.83 0.71
C THR A 28 30.26 0.45 0.69
N ILE A 29 29.75 -0.17 1.76
CA ILE A 29 28.31 -0.47 1.89
C ILE A 29 27.47 0.81 1.81
N LYS A 30 27.85 1.88 2.52
CA LYS A 30 27.13 3.16 2.49
C LYS A 30 27.16 3.80 1.10
N LYS A 31 28.28 3.73 0.38
CA LYS A 31 28.39 4.22 -1.00
C LYS A 31 27.42 3.48 -1.92
N ILE A 32 27.37 2.15 -1.83
CA ILE A 32 26.44 1.32 -2.61
C ILE A 32 24.99 1.68 -2.28
N GLN A 33 24.64 1.78 -0.99
CA GLN A 33 23.29 2.15 -0.56
C GLN A 33 22.88 3.52 -1.11
N SER A 34 23.73 4.54 -0.97
CA SER A 34 23.45 5.88 -1.49
C SER A 34 23.29 5.89 -3.01
N GLN A 35 24.11 5.12 -3.72
CA GLN A 35 24.02 5.03 -5.17
C GLN A 35 22.72 4.35 -5.61
N VAL A 36 22.39 3.20 -5.03
CA VAL A 36 21.16 2.47 -5.37
C VAL A 36 19.92 3.27 -4.98
N SER A 37 19.91 3.96 -3.84
CA SER A 37 18.80 4.84 -3.44
C SER A 37 18.58 5.99 -4.43
N SER A 38 19.64 6.50 -5.07
CA SER A 38 19.52 7.56 -6.09
C SER A 38 18.85 7.10 -7.39
N TRP A 39 18.73 5.79 -7.59
CA TRP A 39 18.05 5.20 -8.75
C TRP A 39 16.54 5.11 -8.56
N ILE A 40 16.06 5.30 -7.34
CA ILE A 40 14.63 5.17 -7.00
C ILE A 40 13.98 6.55 -7.10
N ASP A 41 13.05 6.68 -8.02
CA ASP A 41 12.12 7.81 -8.10
C ASP A 41 10.75 7.37 -7.59
N ILE A 42 10.09 8.19 -6.76
CA ILE A 42 8.75 7.87 -6.23
C ILE A 42 7.78 8.93 -6.70
N GLN A 43 6.87 8.55 -7.58
CA GLN A 43 5.82 9.45 -8.07
C GLN A 43 4.57 9.26 -7.24
N VAL A 44 4.12 10.33 -6.59
CA VAL A 44 2.88 10.35 -5.80
C VAL A 44 1.83 11.16 -6.55
N ALA A 45 0.68 10.56 -6.79
CA ALA A 45 -0.45 11.18 -7.48
C ALA A 45 -1.70 11.15 -6.59
N PRO A 46 -2.44 12.26 -6.44
CA PRO A 46 -3.74 12.24 -5.79
C PRO A 46 -4.75 11.47 -6.65
N GLN A 47 -5.51 10.58 -6.02
CA GLN A 47 -6.67 9.91 -6.60
C GLN A 47 -7.91 10.65 -6.11
N SER A 48 -8.46 11.53 -6.96
CA SER A 48 -9.61 12.36 -6.61
C SER A 48 -10.71 12.20 -7.65
N SER A 49 -11.85 11.68 -7.21
CA SER A 49 -13.12 11.68 -7.96
C SER A 49 -14.19 12.49 -7.20
N ILE A 50 -15.13 13.08 -7.94
CA ILE A 50 -16.30 13.75 -7.34
C ILE A 50 -17.10 12.74 -6.50
N ILE A 51 -17.27 11.52 -7.01
CA ILE A 51 -18.01 10.45 -6.33
C ILE A 51 -17.33 10.06 -5.01
N GLN A 52 -15.99 9.95 -4.98
CA GLN A 52 -15.25 9.74 -3.73
C GLN A 52 -15.55 10.82 -2.71
N LYS A 53 -15.47 12.10 -3.13
CA LYS A 53 -15.71 13.25 -2.27
C LYS A 53 -17.15 13.35 -1.77
N MET A 54 -18.10 12.68 -2.42
CA MET A 54 -19.48 12.62 -1.93
C MET A 54 -19.62 11.62 -0.78
N VAL A 55 -18.86 10.53 -0.78
CA VAL A 55 -18.98 9.39 0.14
C VAL A 55 -17.96 9.39 1.27
N PHE A 56 -16.71 9.73 0.95
CA PHE A 56 -15.57 9.64 1.86
C PHE A 56 -15.08 11.02 2.31
N ASP A 57 -14.53 11.07 3.53
CA ASP A 57 -13.82 12.21 4.14
C ASP A 57 -12.29 12.08 4.01
N CYS A 58 -11.80 10.96 3.47
CA CYS A 58 -10.38 10.73 3.22
C CYS A 58 -9.93 11.28 1.86
N GLU A 59 -8.67 11.71 1.80
CA GLU A 59 -7.95 11.97 0.55
C GLU A 59 -7.17 10.72 0.15
N PHE A 60 -7.33 10.25 -1.09
CA PHE A 60 -6.66 9.05 -1.58
C PHE A 60 -5.49 9.39 -2.50
N TYR A 61 -4.45 8.55 -2.48
CA TYR A 61 -3.24 8.73 -3.27
C TYR A 61 -2.72 7.40 -3.79
N SER A 62 -2.04 7.43 -4.93
CA SER A 62 -1.21 6.33 -5.41
C SER A 62 0.26 6.75 -5.42
N ALA A 63 1.15 5.87 -4.96
CA ALA A 63 2.59 6.04 -5.08
C ALA A 63 3.19 4.92 -5.94
N THR A 64 3.93 5.29 -6.98
CA THR A 64 4.56 4.35 -7.91
C THR A 64 6.07 4.52 -7.83
N PRO A 65 6.82 3.54 -7.30
CA PRO A 65 8.27 3.56 -7.34
C PRO A 65 8.77 3.13 -8.72
N TYR A 66 9.69 3.92 -9.25
CA TYR A 66 10.43 3.65 -10.48
C TYR A 66 11.90 3.43 -10.15
N ILE A 67 12.49 2.39 -10.72
CA ILE A 67 13.93 2.11 -10.64
C ILE A 67 14.54 2.47 -11.99
N LYS A 68 15.48 3.42 -11.96
CA LYS A 68 16.29 3.82 -13.11
C LYS A 68 17.54 2.95 -13.16
N SER A 69 17.61 2.08 -14.15
CA SER A 69 18.77 1.25 -14.40
C SER A 69 19.96 2.09 -14.92
N PRO A 70 21.21 1.64 -14.73
CA PRO A 70 22.39 2.36 -15.25
C PRO A 70 22.42 2.56 -16.77
N ASP A 71 21.68 1.73 -17.52
CA ASP A 71 21.51 1.84 -18.97
C ASP A 71 20.47 2.90 -19.40
N GLY A 72 19.84 3.58 -18.45
CA GLY A 72 18.81 4.58 -18.67
C GLY A 72 17.39 4.03 -18.81
N SER A 73 17.20 2.71 -18.70
CA SER A 73 15.86 2.10 -18.66
C SER A 73 15.16 2.35 -17.32
N GLU A 74 13.83 2.39 -17.34
CA GLU A 74 13.01 2.52 -16.14
C GLU A 74 12.11 1.30 -15.96
N SER A 75 11.97 0.84 -14.73
CA SER A 75 11.05 -0.24 -14.35
C SER A 75 10.23 0.17 -13.14
N SER A 76 8.99 -0.32 -13.03
CA SER A 76 8.13 -0.07 -11.86
C SER A 76 7.63 -1.40 -11.29
N SER A 77 7.40 -1.42 -9.98
CA SER A 77 6.86 -2.59 -9.26
C SER A 77 5.34 -2.51 -9.04
N GLY A 78 4.66 -1.64 -9.79
CA GLY A 78 3.23 -1.33 -9.60
C GLY A 78 3.00 -0.15 -8.65
N SER A 79 1.73 0.19 -8.43
CA SER A 79 1.32 1.35 -7.64
C SER A 79 0.75 0.92 -6.29
N TYR A 80 1.18 1.59 -5.22
CA TYR A 80 0.68 1.39 -3.86
C TYR A 80 -0.33 2.48 -3.52
N ARG A 81 -1.39 2.14 -2.79
CA ARG A 81 -2.48 3.08 -2.47
C ARG A 81 -2.42 3.52 -1.01
N PHE A 82 -2.72 4.79 -0.79
CA PHE A 82 -2.67 5.44 0.51
C PHE A 82 -3.93 6.29 0.72
N TYR A 83 -4.25 6.54 1.98
CA TYR A 83 -5.27 7.51 2.38
C TYR A 83 -4.70 8.48 3.42
N SER A 84 -5.21 9.70 3.43
CA SER A 84 -4.99 10.69 4.48
C SER A 84 -6.33 11.05 5.10
N GLN A 85 -6.42 10.98 6.43
CA GLN A 85 -7.57 11.47 7.19
C GLN A 85 -7.07 12.36 8.32
N LYS A 86 -7.45 13.64 8.30
CA LYS A 86 -7.08 14.61 9.36
C LYS A 86 -5.56 14.63 9.67
N GLY A 87 -4.73 14.47 8.63
CA GLY A 87 -3.26 14.45 8.74
C GLY A 87 -2.65 13.09 9.12
N VAL A 88 -3.45 12.05 9.33
CA VAL A 88 -2.98 10.67 9.54
C VAL A 88 -2.90 9.97 8.20
N LEU A 89 -1.70 9.49 7.84
CA LEU A 89 -1.44 8.69 6.64
C LEU A 89 -1.61 7.20 6.96
N GLY A 90 -2.36 6.49 6.13
CA GLY A 90 -2.47 5.03 6.15
C GLY A 90 -2.38 4.42 4.77
N THR A 91 -2.28 3.10 4.73
CA THR A 91 -2.24 2.32 3.48
C THR A 91 -3.59 1.73 3.16
N VAL A 92 -3.93 1.69 1.88
CA VAL A 92 -5.11 1.01 1.33
C VAL A 92 -4.62 -0.26 0.66
N THR A 93 -4.81 -1.42 1.29
CA THR A 93 -4.33 -2.70 0.74
C THR A 93 -5.39 -3.31 -0.16
N GLU A 94 -5.02 -3.56 -1.42
CA GLU A 94 -5.90 -4.23 -2.36
C GLU A 94 -6.36 -5.60 -1.83
N PRO A 95 -7.68 -5.86 -1.77
CA PRO A 95 -8.16 -7.09 -1.20
C PRO A 95 -8.18 -8.21 -2.23
N PHE A 96 -7.28 -9.19 -2.05
CA PHE A 96 -7.21 -10.40 -2.87
C PHE A 96 -7.96 -11.60 -2.27
N THR A 97 -8.58 -11.43 -1.10
CA THR A 97 -9.29 -12.48 -0.39
C THR A 97 -10.62 -11.96 0.17
N THR A 98 -11.43 -12.85 0.74
CA THR A 98 -12.56 -12.43 1.57
C THR A 98 -12.03 -11.80 2.86
N GLN A 99 -12.09 -10.48 2.97
CA GLN A 99 -11.51 -9.73 4.08
C GLN A 99 -12.27 -8.43 4.38
N PRO A 100 -12.29 -7.98 5.64
CA PRO A 100 -12.83 -6.66 6.00
C PRO A 100 -11.96 -5.53 5.43
N LEU A 101 -12.60 -4.41 5.11
CA LEU A 101 -12.01 -3.17 4.60
C LEU A 101 -12.25 -2.02 5.60
N PRO A 102 -11.59 -2.07 6.78
CA PRO A 102 -11.80 -1.09 7.84
C PRO A 102 -11.43 0.33 7.42
N GLU A 103 -10.44 0.49 6.53
CA GLU A 103 -10.02 1.79 6.00
C GLU A 103 -11.13 2.48 5.22
N LEU A 104 -11.88 1.76 4.38
CA LEU A 104 -13.03 2.33 3.68
C LEU A 104 -14.14 2.74 4.66
N THR A 105 -14.42 1.89 5.65
CA THR A 105 -15.46 2.14 6.65
C THR A 105 -15.13 3.38 7.49
N MET A 106 -13.86 3.52 7.89
CA MET A 106 -13.35 4.68 8.63
C MET A 106 -13.35 5.96 7.79
N CYS A 107 -13.13 5.84 6.49
CA CYS A 107 -13.14 6.96 5.56
C CYS A 107 -14.53 7.47 5.21
N LEU A 108 -15.61 6.75 5.54
CA LEU A 108 -16.97 7.23 5.27
C LEU A 108 -17.25 8.54 6.01
N LYS A 109 -17.96 9.45 5.34
CA LYS A 109 -18.50 10.63 6.02
C LYS A 109 -19.48 10.21 7.10
N GLU A 110 -19.48 10.94 8.22
CA GLU A 110 -20.30 10.64 9.38
C GLU A 110 -21.80 10.64 9.09
N ASP A 111 -22.23 11.50 8.15
CA ASP A 111 -23.61 11.67 7.70
C ASP A 111 -23.98 10.79 6.49
N PHE A 112 -23.05 9.98 5.97
CA PHE A 112 -23.34 9.10 4.85
C PHE A 112 -24.22 7.92 5.29
N THR A 113 -25.38 7.77 4.64
CA THR A 113 -26.34 6.69 4.92
C THR A 113 -26.69 5.92 3.64
N LEU A 114 -26.86 4.62 3.79
CA LEU A 114 -27.16 3.66 2.74
C LEU A 114 -28.62 3.19 2.80
N ALA A 115 -29.56 4.12 2.63
CA ALA A 115 -30.99 3.88 2.80
C ALA A 115 -31.68 3.34 1.54
N ASN A 116 -31.19 3.73 0.35
CA ASN A 116 -31.79 3.44 -0.94
C ASN A 116 -30.78 3.02 -2.01
N GLN A 117 -31.30 2.69 -3.19
CA GLN A 117 -30.52 2.20 -4.33
C GLN A 117 -29.52 3.23 -4.84
N ASP A 118 -29.86 4.52 -4.85
CA ASP A 118 -28.99 5.58 -5.38
C ASP A 118 -27.76 5.76 -4.49
N GLN A 119 -27.94 5.71 -3.17
CA GLN A 119 -26.82 5.73 -2.22
C GLN A 119 -25.97 4.45 -2.32
N ALA A 120 -26.62 3.31 -2.57
CA ALA A 120 -25.92 2.04 -2.80
C ALA A 120 -25.03 2.10 -4.04
N GLN A 121 -25.56 2.64 -5.14
CA GLN A 121 -24.81 2.88 -6.36
C GLN A 121 -23.64 3.84 -6.11
N LEU A 122 -23.90 4.95 -5.41
CA LEU A 122 -22.89 5.95 -5.09
C LEU A 122 -21.74 5.36 -4.26
N LEU A 123 -22.04 4.55 -3.24
CA LEU A 123 -21.02 3.87 -2.45
C LEU A 123 -20.23 2.87 -3.31
N PHE A 124 -20.92 2.09 -4.14
CA PHE A 124 -20.25 1.09 -4.98
C PHE A 124 -19.25 1.75 -5.93
N GLU A 125 -19.66 2.80 -6.64
CA GLU A 125 -18.76 3.56 -7.52
C GLU A 125 -17.61 4.22 -6.74
N ALA A 126 -17.88 4.75 -5.55
CA ALA A 126 -16.83 5.30 -4.70
C ALA A 126 -15.80 4.24 -4.30
N ILE A 127 -16.22 3.03 -3.96
CA ILE A 127 -15.30 1.92 -3.67
C ILE A 127 -14.43 1.60 -4.89
N GLU A 128 -15.00 1.54 -6.09
CA GLU A 128 -14.26 1.21 -7.32
C GLU A 128 -13.25 2.27 -7.73
N THR A 129 -13.49 3.53 -7.39
CA THR A 129 -12.46 4.57 -7.62
C THR A 129 -11.27 4.43 -6.68
N VAL A 130 -11.44 3.80 -5.51
CA VAL A 130 -10.34 3.48 -4.57
C VAL A 130 -9.67 2.16 -4.96
N TYR A 131 -10.47 1.16 -5.32
CA TYR A 131 -10.04 -0.16 -5.77
C TYR A 131 -10.48 -0.41 -7.22
N PRO A 132 -9.81 0.22 -8.22
CA PRO A 132 -10.14 0.00 -9.62
C PRO A 132 -9.95 -1.47 -9.97
N ASN A 133 -11.01 -2.10 -10.47
CA ASN A 133 -10.95 -3.48 -10.93
C ASN A 133 -10.16 -3.52 -12.24
N HIS A 134 -8.92 -4.03 -12.19
CA HIS A 134 -8.08 -4.22 -13.37
C HIS A 134 -8.19 -5.63 -13.97
N SER A 135 -9.14 -6.46 -13.49
CA SER A 135 -9.38 -7.79 -14.02
C SER A 135 -9.99 -7.69 -15.42
N MET A 136 -9.22 -8.08 -16.44
CA MET A 136 -9.69 -8.25 -17.81
C MET A 136 -10.85 -9.25 -17.94
N PHE A 137 -11.04 -10.12 -16.94
CA PHE A 137 -12.13 -11.11 -16.92
C PHE A 137 -13.46 -10.49 -16.49
N ASP A 138 -13.43 -9.39 -15.72
CA ASP A 138 -14.61 -8.78 -15.13
C ASP A 138 -14.95 -7.42 -15.74
N GLU A 139 -14.15 -6.93 -16.70
CA GLU A 139 -14.31 -5.59 -17.29
C GLU A 139 -15.72 -5.37 -17.86
N ASN A 140 -16.34 -6.43 -18.41
CA ASN A 140 -17.69 -6.40 -18.97
C ASN A 140 -18.74 -7.08 -18.08
N PHE A 141 -18.40 -7.38 -16.82
CA PHE A 141 -19.34 -8.04 -15.92
C PHE A 141 -20.51 -7.08 -15.58
N PRO A 142 -21.77 -7.52 -15.70
CA PRO A 142 -22.92 -6.70 -15.35
C PRO A 142 -23.00 -6.56 -13.83
N LYS A 143 -22.53 -5.40 -13.34
CA LYS A 143 -22.56 -5.02 -11.93
C LYS A 143 -23.98 -5.11 -11.37
N GLN A 144 -24.10 -5.66 -10.17
CA GLN A 144 -25.38 -5.84 -9.49
C GLN A 144 -25.33 -5.28 -8.07
N ILE A 145 -26.44 -4.69 -7.64
CA ILE A 145 -26.63 -4.23 -6.27
C ILE A 145 -27.88 -4.91 -5.74
N ILE A 146 -27.72 -5.68 -4.66
CA ILE A 146 -28.80 -6.48 -4.07
C ILE A 146 -28.98 -6.05 -2.63
N LYS A 147 -30.18 -5.54 -2.29
CA LYS A 147 -30.56 -5.27 -0.90
C LYS A 147 -30.75 -6.58 -0.12
N LYS A 148 -30.20 -6.63 1.09
CA LYS A 148 -30.33 -7.74 2.05
C LYS A 148 -30.95 -7.22 3.35
N PRO A 149 -31.45 -8.10 4.23
CA PRO A 149 -32.05 -7.67 5.51
C PRO A 149 -31.13 -6.79 6.36
N ASN A 150 -29.81 -7.06 6.36
CA ASN A 150 -28.82 -6.37 7.20
C ASN A 150 -27.86 -5.48 6.39
N GLY A 151 -28.24 -5.08 5.17
CA GLY A 151 -27.43 -4.21 4.33
C GLY A 151 -27.51 -4.57 2.85
N TRP A 152 -26.36 -4.66 2.18
CA TRP A 152 -26.30 -4.72 0.72
C TRP A 152 -25.17 -5.63 0.24
N HIS A 153 -25.39 -6.29 -0.89
CA HIS A 153 -24.34 -6.96 -1.66
C HIS A 153 -24.11 -6.18 -2.95
N PHE A 154 -22.88 -5.76 -3.19
CA PHE A 154 -22.42 -5.20 -4.46
C PHE A 154 -21.63 -6.29 -5.18
N ILE A 155 -21.96 -6.59 -6.42
CA ILE A 155 -21.32 -7.67 -7.18
C ILE A 155 -20.59 -7.03 -8.37
N ASP A 156 -19.30 -7.31 -8.47
CA ASP A 156 -18.36 -6.73 -9.44
C ASP A 156 -17.67 -7.78 -10.32
N GLY A 157 -18.04 -9.06 -10.22
CA GLY A 157 -17.45 -10.12 -11.02
C GLY A 157 -17.83 -11.51 -10.54
N GLU A 158 -17.12 -12.50 -11.08
CA GLU A 158 -17.22 -13.92 -10.70
C GLU A 158 -15.83 -14.54 -10.48
N MET A 159 -15.75 -15.57 -9.63
CA MET A 159 -14.54 -16.32 -9.33
C MET A 159 -14.90 -17.77 -9.03
N PHE A 160 -14.43 -18.71 -9.86
CA PHE A 160 -14.75 -20.15 -9.75
C PHE A 160 -16.25 -20.43 -9.60
N ASP A 161 -17.05 -19.83 -10.49
CA ASP A 161 -18.53 -19.89 -10.53
C ASP A 161 -19.27 -19.18 -9.37
N ASP A 162 -18.55 -18.70 -8.35
CA ASP A 162 -19.12 -17.88 -7.30
C ASP A 162 -19.08 -16.39 -7.66
N LYS A 163 -20.11 -15.65 -7.26
CA LYS A 163 -20.11 -14.19 -7.43
C LYS A 163 -19.12 -13.55 -6.47
N LYS A 164 -18.41 -12.52 -6.92
CA LYS A 164 -17.53 -11.72 -6.06
C LYS A 164 -17.99 -10.26 -6.03
N GLY A 165 -17.67 -9.59 -4.93
CA GLY A 165 -17.82 -8.15 -4.77
C GLY A 165 -17.69 -7.72 -3.32
N TYR A 166 -18.65 -6.95 -2.82
CA TYR A 166 -18.63 -6.36 -1.48
C TYR A 166 -19.89 -6.70 -0.69
N ILE A 167 -19.71 -7.07 0.57
CA ILE A 167 -20.78 -7.15 1.57
C ILE A 167 -20.73 -5.86 2.38
N ILE A 168 -21.84 -5.14 2.40
CA ILE A 168 -22.02 -3.93 3.19
C ILE A 168 -23.01 -4.24 4.30
N GLU A 169 -22.55 -4.15 5.54
CA GLU A 169 -23.42 -4.27 6.71
C GLU A 169 -23.88 -2.88 7.14
N THR A 170 -25.17 -2.75 7.46
CA THR A 170 -25.77 -1.48 7.86
C THR A 170 -26.67 -1.64 9.08
N THR A 171 -26.81 -0.57 9.87
CA THR A 171 -27.88 -0.45 10.86
C THR A 171 -29.25 -0.28 10.17
N PRO A 172 -30.39 -0.42 10.89
CA PRO A 172 -31.71 -0.14 10.35
C PRO A 172 -31.89 1.27 9.78
N GLU A 173 -31.14 2.24 10.32
CA GLU A 173 -31.12 3.64 9.86
C GLU A 173 -30.26 3.85 8.60
N GLY A 174 -29.60 2.78 8.11
CA GLY A 174 -28.74 2.83 6.93
C GLY A 174 -27.31 3.24 7.22
N LYS A 175 -26.88 3.37 8.49
CA LYS A 175 -25.47 3.66 8.80
C LYS A 175 -24.62 2.44 8.46
N VAL A 176 -23.60 2.62 7.64
CA VAL A 176 -22.66 1.54 7.29
C VAL A 176 -21.78 1.22 8.50
N THR A 177 -21.75 -0.05 8.90
CA THR A 177 -20.95 -0.54 10.03
C THR A 177 -19.74 -1.32 9.58
N LYS A 178 -19.79 -1.91 8.37
CA LYS A 178 -18.71 -2.73 7.83
C LYS A 178 -18.77 -2.82 6.32
N ILE A 179 -17.59 -2.80 5.70
CA ILE A 179 -17.39 -3.11 4.29
C ILE A 179 -16.45 -4.31 4.22
N ILE A 180 -16.83 -5.33 3.45
CA ILE A 180 -16.07 -6.59 3.34
C ILE A 180 -15.93 -6.92 1.86
N ARG A 181 -14.69 -7.15 1.38
CA ARG A 181 -14.49 -7.82 0.09
C ARG A 181 -14.91 -9.27 0.27
N SER A 182 -15.75 -9.80 -0.62
CA SER A 182 -16.11 -11.21 -0.66
C SER A 182 -15.82 -11.81 -2.03
N LEU A 183 -15.24 -13.01 -2.04
CA LEU A 183 -15.03 -13.81 -3.24
C LEU A 183 -16.11 -14.88 -3.44
N ASN A 184 -17.12 -14.93 -2.55
CA ASN A 184 -18.17 -15.94 -2.53
C ASN A 184 -19.51 -15.39 -2.00
N LEU A 185 -20.23 -14.64 -2.84
CA LEU A 185 -21.50 -13.96 -2.54
C LEU A 185 -22.77 -14.75 -2.86
#